data_AF-A0A4R2ICA1-F1
#
_entry.id   AF-A0A4R2ICA1-F1
#
_cell.length_a   1.000
_cell.length_b   1.000
_cell.length_c   1.000
_cell.angle_alpha   90.00
_cell.angle_beta   90.00
_cell.angle_gamma   90.00
#
_symmetry.space_group_name_H-M   'P 1'
#
loop_
_entity.id
_entity.type
_entity.pdbx_description
1 polymer ?
#
loop_
_entity_poly.entity_id
_entity_poly.type
_entity_poly.pdbx_seq_one_letter_code
_entity_poly.pdbx_strand_id
1 'polypeptide(L)'
;MSTPAWPRPGWRDGGDEAFLLWFVFGRFASDLVIDAHRYRTRGTPPGIDVVRYENRALAHWDGYPLAGTLGRLLWEEDARLFERAKAARDCTMLRGSIRDPADLDALRDLVGTITALVDGGGVAVVDPQILSMFDAAQWHERFDEDAFHTRDHVLIMCSEDEHHAGRSWVHTRGLRKFARPDVSIRNVPAPAVGVAGELAERFADFQARGGIVEEGRDIEVSGVPRGMTVRVVGAPDDPEFNNRHIALDWPA
;
A
#
# COMPACT_ATOMS: atom_id res chain seq x y z
N MET A 1 16.51 -6.13 -23.60
CA MET A 1 15.56 -7.07 -22.97
C MET A 1 14.40 -6.24 -22.42
N SER A 2 13.16 -6.71 -22.54
CA SER A 2 11.98 -5.93 -22.13
C SER A 2 11.77 -5.99 -20.62
N THR A 3 11.47 -4.86 -19.98
CA THR A 3 11.00 -4.83 -18.59
C THR A 3 9.70 -5.65 -18.47
N PRO A 4 9.61 -6.63 -17.57
CA PRO A 4 8.44 -7.50 -17.49
C PRO A 4 7.21 -6.75 -16.99
N ALA A 5 6.07 -7.02 -17.63
CA ALA A 5 4.80 -6.36 -17.33
C ALA A 5 4.16 -6.89 -16.05
N TRP A 6 3.43 -6.03 -15.34
CA TRP A 6 2.56 -6.41 -14.22
C TRP A 6 1.09 -6.30 -14.66
N PRO A 7 0.54 -7.33 -15.33
CA PRO A 7 -0.77 -7.24 -15.96
C PRO A 7 -1.91 -7.26 -14.94
N ARG A 8 -3.03 -6.61 -15.29
CA ARG A 8 -4.32 -6.73 -14.59
C ARG A 8 -5.31 -7.48 -15.48
N PRO A 9 -5.26 -8.83 -15.52
CA PRO A 9 -6.02 -9.62 -16.50
C PRO A 9 -7.55 -9.48 -16.37
N GLY A 10 -8.04 -9.08 -15.19
CA GLY A 10 -9.46 -8.84 -14.95
C GLY A 10 -9.85 -7.37 -15.03
N TRP A 11 -9.00 -6.49 -15.57
CA TRP A 11 -9.20 -5.05 -15.54
C TRP A 11 -10.50 -4.62 -16.20
N ARG A 12 -11.22 -3.78 -15.46
CA ARG A 12 -12.34 -2.95 -15.88
C ARG A 12 -12.10 -1.56 -15.31
N ASP A 13 -12.38 -0.51 -16.07
CA ASP A 13 -12.32 0.88 -15.56
C ASP A 13 -13.36 1.06 -14.45
N GLY A 14 -12.89 1.25 -13.22
CA GLY A 14 -13.70 1.53 -12.04
C GLY A 14 -14.04 3.01 -11.87
N GLY A 15 -13.43 3.91 -12.66
CA GLY A 15 -13.62 5.36 -12.57
C GLY A 15 -12.87 6.05 -11.42
N ASP A 16 -12.15 5.28 -10.59
CA ASP A 16 -11.33 5.79 -9.49
C ASP A 16 -9.88 6.10 -9.93
N GLU A 17 -9.09 6.69 -9.03
CA GLU A 17 -7.66 6.95 -9.25
C GLU A 17 -6.80 6.12 -8.31
N ALA A 18 -5.74 5.54 -8.86
CA ALA A 18 -4.66 4.97 -8.08
C ALA A 18 -3.84 6.12 -7.48
N PHE A 19 -3.64 6.12 -6.16
CA PHE A 19 -2.77 7.07 -5.50
C PHE A 19 -1.50 6.38 -5.06
N LEU A 20 -0.35 6.95 -5.42
CA LEU A 20 0.98 6.40 -5.19
C LEU A 20 1.75 7.38 -4.30
N LEU A 21 2.31 6.90 -3.18
CA LEU A 21 3.04 7.73 -2.21
C LEU A 21 4.09 6.92 -1.46
N TRP A 22 5.34 7.34 -1.57
CA TRP A 22 6.47 6.82 -0.79
C TRP A 22 7.42 7.95 -0.38
N PHE A 23 8.18 7.68 0.68
CA PHE A 23 9.27 8.53 1.13
C PHE A 23 10.53 7.69 1.28
N VAL A 24 11.63 8.12 0.65
CA VAL A 24 12.93 7.46 0.78
C VAL A 24 13.90 8.41 1.47
N PHE A 25 14.26 8.08 2.70
CA PHE A 25 15.20 8.82 3.53
C PHE A 25 16.61 8.36 3.24
N GLY A 26 17.57 9.27 3.13
CA GLY A 26 18.96 8.88 2.90
C GLY A 26 19.91 10.04 2.70
N ARG A 27 21.02 9.75 2.02
CA ARG A 27 21.95 10.75 1.50
C ARG A 27 22.26 10.37 0.06
N PHE A 28 21.84 11.22 -0.86
CA PHE A 28 21.93 10.91 -2.28
C PHE A 28 22.92 11.82 -3.01
N ALA A 29 23.53 11.31 -4.07
CA ALA A 29 24.31 12.12 -5.00
C ALA A 29 23.42 13.17 -5.67
N SER A 30 23.96 14.36 -5.94
CA SER A 30 23.24 15.45 -6.63
C SER A 30 22.78 15.07 -8.03
N ASP A 31 23.55 14.23 -8.71
CA ASP A 31 23.40 13.74 -10.07
C ASP A 31 23.05 12.25 -10.06
N LEU A 32 21.99 11.88 -9.34
CA LEU A 32 21.53 10.48 -9.32
C LEU A 32 21.11 10.05 -10.73
N VAL A 33 21.87 9.11 -11.30
CA VAL A 33 21.54 8.44 -12.56
C VAL A 33 21.05 7.03 -12.25
N ILE A 34 19.83 6.72 -12.68
CA ILE A 34 19.23 5.40 -12.49
C ILE A 34 19.46 4.58 -13.76
N ASP A 35 20.11 3.43 -13.61
CA ASP A 35 20.17 2.42 -14.66
C ASP A 35 18.79 1.75 -14.78
N ALA A 36 17.99 2.24 -15.71
CA ALA A 36 16.65 1.77 -16.01
C ALA A 36 16.58 0.24 -16.21
N HIS A 37 17.61 -0.36 -16.83
CA HIS A 37 17.66 -1.78 -17.07
C HIS A 37 17.93 -2.55 -15.78
N ARG A 38 18.94 -2.14 -15.01
CA ARG A 38 19.27 -2.76 -13.71
C ARG A 38 18.07 -2.72 -12.75
N TYR A 39 17.38 -1.60 -12.70
CA TYR A 39 16.29 -1.36 -11.74
C TYR A 39 14.90 -1.63 -12.31
N ARG A 40 14.79 -2.20 -13.52
CA ARG A 40 13.52 -2.62 -14.12
C ARG A 40 12.47 -1.51 -14.13
N THR A 41 12.91 -0.28 -14.39
CA THR A 41 12.06 0.91 -14.44
C THR A 41 12.15 1.57 -15.79
N ARG A 42 11.03 2.10 -16.29
CA ARG A 42 10.99 2.96 -17.48
C ARG A 42 11.22 4.44 -17.13
N GLY A 43 11.51 4.74 -15.87
CA GLY A 43 11.61 6.09 -15.32
C GLY A 43 10.31 6.51 -14.63
N THR A 44 10.19 7.81 -14.34
CA THR A 44 9.03 8.35 -13.63
C THR A 44 7.77 8.26 -14.49
N PRO A 45 6.71 7.55 -14.03
CA PRO A 45 5.45 7.46 -14.77
C PRO A 45 4.76 8.83 -14.88
N PRO A 46 4.00 9.09 -15.96
CA PRO A 46 3.15 10.27 -16.05
C PRO A 46 2.19 10.38 -14.87
N GLY A 47 2.03 11.58 -14.33
CA GLY A 47 1.18 11.84 -13.15
C GLY A 47 1.86 11.60 -11.80
N ILE A 48 3.13 11.16 -11.79
CA ILE A 48 3.92 11.00 -10.58
C ILE A 48 5.05 12.04 -10.54
N ASP A 49 5.18 12.73 -9.41
CA ASP A 49 6.30 13.59 -9.08
C ASP A 49 7.32 12.85 -8.22
N VAL A 50 8.61 13.03 -8.53
CA VAL A 50 9.73 12.56 -7.71
C VAL A 50 10.53 13.77 -7.27
N VAL A 51 10.38 14.17 -6.01
CA VAL A 51 10.95 15.41 -5.48
C VAL A 51 11.85 15.12 -4.30
N ARG A 52 13.07 15.63 -4.36
CA ARG A 52 14.02 15.56 -3.24
C ARG A 52 13.94 16.82 -2.40
N TYR A 53 13.81 16.63 -1.10
CA TYR A 53 13.85 17.68 -0.09
C TYR A 53 15.04 17.48 0.84
N GLU A 54 15.54 18.58 1.39
CA GLU A 54 16.33 18.48 2.62
C GLU A 54 15.40 18.02 3.75
N ASN A 55 15.77 16.94 4.45
CA ASN A 55 14.87 16.28 5.39
C ASN A 55 14.43 17.22 6.52
N ARG A 56 15.35 18.03 7.07
CA ARG A 56 15.03 19.01 8.11
C ARG A 56 13.97 20.03 7.68
N ALA A 57 13.93 20.38 6.39
CA ALA A 57 12.95 21.32 5.86
C ALA A 57 11.60 20.62 5.72
N LEU A 58 11.60 19.40 5.18
CA LEU A 58 10.39 18.58 5.04
C LEU A 58 9.75 18.24 6.40
N ALA A 59 10.53 18.10 7.46
CA ALA A 59 10.04 17.79 8.80
C ALA A 59 9.03 18.81 9.39
N HIS A 60 8.92 19.99 8.80
CA HIS A 60 7.96 21.03 9.18
C HIS A 60 6.65 20.97 8.37
N TRP A 61 6.55 20.08 7.39
CA TRP A 61 5.34 19.89 6.60
C TRP A 61 4.38 18.94 7.30
N ASP A 62 3.09 19.28 7.33
CA ASP A 62 2.05 18.48 8.00
C ASP A 62 1.97 17.03 7.47
N GLY A 63 2.36 16.79 6.22
CA GLY A 63 2.38 15.46 5.60
C GLY A 63 3.65 14.63 5.88
N TYR A 64 4.54 15.10 6.76
CA TYR A 64 5.79 14.41 7.06
C TYR A 64 5.54 13.05 7.75
N PRO A 65 6.06 11.92 7.20
CA PRO A 65 5.64 10.59 7.64
C PRO A 65 6.24 10.15 8.99
N LEU A 66 7.32 10.80 9.45
CA LEU A 66 7.97 10.49 10.74
C LEU A 66 7.44 11.38 11.89
N ALA A 67 6.24 11.92 11.74
CA ALA A 67 5.54 12.70 12.75
C ALA A 67 4.10 12.20 12.95
N GLY A 68 3.41 12.75 13.95
CA GLY A 68 2.02 12.42 14.25
C GLY A 68 1.80 10.94 14.60
N THR A 69 0.60 10.44 14.31
CA THR A 69 0.21 9.05 14.65
C THR A 69 1.03 8.02 13.87
N LEU A 70 1.25 8.23 12.56
CA LEU A 70 2.09 7.33 11.76
C LEU A 70 3.51 7.28 12.31
N GLY A 71 4.12 8.42 12.61
CA GLY A 71 5.47 8.45 13.17
C GLY A 71 5.60 7.68 14.49
N ARG A 72 4.60 7.77 15.38
CA ARG A 72 4.59 6.97 16.62
C ARG A 72 4.52 5.47 16.35
N LEU A 73 3.66 5.05 15.41
CA LEU A 73 3.56 3.63 15.02
C LEU A 73 4.91 3.11 14.49
N LEU A 74 5.55 3.85 13.58
CA LEU A 74 6.85 3.46 13.00
C LEU A 74 7.97 3.44 14.06
N TRP A 75 7.90 4.31 15.07
CA TRP A 75 8.83 4.31 16.21
C TRP A 75 8.66 3.06 17.08
N GLU A 76 7.41 2.69 17.39
CA GLU A 76 7.09 1.53 18.22
C GLU A 76 7.50 0.21 17.54
N GLU A 77 7.43 0.15 16.21
CA GLU A 77 7.87 -1.00 15.41
C GLU A 77 9.40 -1.13 15.34
N ASP A 78 10.12 -0.09 14.94
CA ASP A 78 11.59 -0.07 14.93
C ASP A 78 12.16 1.33 15.19
N ALA A 79 12.36 1.63 16.48
CA ALA A 79 12.97 2.88 16.93
C ALA A 79 14.38 3.14 16.35
N ARG A 80 15.16 2.09 16.06
CA ARG A 80 16.52 2.25 15.52
C ARG A 80 16.49 2.68 14.07
N LEU A 81 15.65 2.06 13.24
CA LEU A 81 15.44 2.47 11.86
C LEU A 81 14.82 3.87 11.80
N PHE A 82 13.85 4.15 12.67
CA PHE A 82 13.22 5.46 12.77
C PHE A 82 14.23 6.58 13.04
N GLU A 83 15.11 6.44 14.04
CA GLU A 83 16.13 7.47 14.30
C GLU A 83 17.09 7.65 13.11
N ARG A 84 17.44 6.57 12.40
CA ARG A 84 18.28 6.70 11.19
C ARG A 84 17.55 7.48 10.09
N ALA A 85 16.26 7.21 9.88
CA ALA A 85 15.45 7.93 8.91
C ALA A 85 15.32 9.41 9.27
N LYS A 86 15.09 9.72 10.56
CA LYS A 86 14.99 11.09 11.08
C LYS A 86 16.32 11.86 10.99
N ALA A 87 17.45 11.18 11.18
CA ALA A 87 18.78 11.75 11.03
C ALA A 87 19.27 11.85 9.58
N ALA A 88 18.55 11.26 8.62
CA ALA A 88 18.93 11.31 7.21
C ALA A 88 18.97 12.74 6.69
N ARG A 89 19.90 13.01 5.77
CA ARG A 89 20.09 14.36 5.21
C ARG A 89 18.93 14.74 4.29
N ASP A 90 18.57 13.82 3.41
CA ASP A 90 17.64 14.03 2.30
C ASP A 90 16.42 13.11 2.47
N CYS A 91 15.29 13.56 1.96
CA CYS A 91 14.10 12.74 1.77
C CYS A 91 13.61 12.90 0.32
N THR A 92 13.53 11.80 -0.42
CA THR A 92 12.94 11.78 -1.76
C THR A 92 11.50 11.30 -1.64
N MET A 93 10.54 12.18 -1.93
CA MET A 93 9.12 11.86 -1.98
C MET A 93 8.72 11.49 -3.40
N LEU A 94 8.06 10.35 -3.56
CA LEU A 94 7.45 9.91 -4.81
C LEU A 94 5.94 9.97 -4.61
N ARG A 95 5.23 10.84 -5.34
CA ARG A 95 3.80 11.08 -5.11
C ARG A 95 3.05 11.35 -6.41
N GLY A 96 1.85 10.80 -6.54
CA GLY A 96 0.92 11.24 -7.57
C GLY A 96 -0.31 10.35 -7.72
N SER A 97 -1.14 10.67 -8.70
CA SER A 97 -2.36 9.94 -9.03
C SER A 97 -2.34 9.48 -10.48
N ILE A 98 -2.86 8.28 -10.72
CA ILE A 98 -3.01 7.69 -12.05
C ILE A 98 -4.44 7.18 -12.17
N ARG A 99 -5.16 7.60 -13.22
CA ARG A 99 -6.52 7.10 -13.47
C ARG A 99 -6.48 5.59 -13.74
N ASP A 100 -7.32 4.84 -13.02
CA ASP A 100 -7.40 3.37 -12.96
C ASP A 100 -6.65 2.61 -14.06
N PRO A 101 -5.33 2.36 -13.90
CA PRO A 101 -4.50 1.88 -14.99
C PRO A 101 -4.80 0.41 -15.33
N ALA A 102 -4.75 0.07 -16.63
CA ALA A 102 -5.01 -1.28 -17.12
C ALA A 102 -3.91 -2.31 -16.79
N ASP A 103 -2.78 -1.84 -16.27
CA ASP A 103 -1.66 -2.61 -15.75
C ASP A 103 -1.10 -1.93 -14.49
N LEU A 104 -0.15 -2.59 -13.82
CA LEU A 104 0.54 -2.05 -12.66
C LEU A 104 1.99 -1.65 -13.00
N ASP A 105 2.30 -1.38 -14.26
CA ASP A 105 3.67 -1.08 -14.65
C ASP A 105 4.16 0.25 -14.06
N ALA A 106 3.27 1.22 -13.84
CA ALA A 106 3.64 2.45 -13.13
C ALA A 106 4.07 2.16 -11.69
N LEU A 107 3.38 1.23 -11.00
CA LEU A 107 3.77 0.78 -9.67
C LEU A 107 5.14 0.07 -9.71
N ARG A 108 5.34 -0.84 -10.68
CA ARG A 108 6.63 -1.50 -10.93
C ARG A 108 7.76 -0.48 -11.15
N ASP A 109 7.53 0.52 -11.99
CA ASP A 109 8.52 1.55 -12.32
C ASP A 109 8.91 2.37 -11.09
N LEU A 110 7.96 2.63 -10.18
CA LEU A 110 8.25 3.28 -8.90
C LEU A 110 8.98 2.37 -7.92
N VAL A 111 8.61 1.08 -7.82
CA VAL A 111 9.36 0.10 -7.03
C VAL A 111 10.82 0.07 -7.49
N GLY A 112 11.06 -0.03 -8.80
CA GLY A 112 12.41 0.03 -9.37
C GLY A 112 13.16 1.33 -9.04
N THR A 113 12.47 2.47 -9.14
CA THR A 113 13.04 3.78 -8.77
C THR A 113 13.42 3.84 -7.29
N ILE A 114 12.57 3.31 -6.41
CA ILE A 114 12.84 3.24 -4.97
C ILE A 114 14.00 2.30 -4.69
N THR A 115 14.07 1.13 -5.33
CA THR A 115 15.22 0.22 -5.22
C THR A 115 16.52 0.91 -5.63
N ALA A 116 16.50 1.72 -6.69
CA ALA A 116 17.67 2.51 -7.09
C ALA A 116 18.08 3.55 -6.05
N LEU A 117 17.11 4.18 -5.38
CA LEU A 117 17.37 5.11 -4.29
C LEU A 117 17.94 4.38 -3.06
N VAL A 118 17.38 3.22 -2.71
CA VAL A 118 17.87 2.36 -1.62
C VAL A 118 19.34 2.00 -1.85
N ASP A 119 19.67 1.42 -3.00
CA ASP A 119 21.04 1.11 -3.41
C ASP A 119 21.95 2.35 -3.44
N GLY A 120 21.39 3.51 -3.78
CA GLY A 120 22.08 4.78 -3.93
C GLY A 120 22.31 5.56 -2.63
N GLY A 121 22.08 4.94 -1.46
CA GLY A 121 22.29 5.56 -0.14
C GLY A 121 21.00 5.84 0.64
N GLY A 122 19.90 5.18 0.27
CA GLY A 122 18.67 5.15 1.06
C GLY A 122 18.89 4.36 2.36
N VAL A 123 18.42 4.91 3.47
CA VAL A 123 18.50 4.29 4.80
C VAL A 123 17.15 3.75 5.27
N ALA A 124 16.06 4.33 4.81
CA ALA A 124 14.70 3.90 5.13
C ALA A 124 13.73 4.27 4.00
N VAL A 125 12.78 3.38 3.72
CA VAL A 125 11.61 3.64 2.86
C VAL A 125 10.37 3.62 3.72
N VAL A 126 9.53 4.65 3.63
CA VAL A 126 8.21 4.67 4.28
C VAL A 126 7.12 4.57 3.23
N ASP A 127 6.19 3.65 3.46
CA ASP A 127 4.94 3.47 2.71
C ASP A 127 3.75 3.78 3.64
N PRO A 128 3.23 5.03 3.63
CA PRO A 128 2.12 5.42 4.49
C PRO A 128 0.81 4.67 4.20
N GLN A 129 0.67 4.07 3.02
CA GLN A 129 -0.57 3.40 2.65
C GLN A 129 -0.68 2.00 3.26
N ILE A 130 0.44 1.36 3.60
CA ILE A 130 0.47 0.12 4.39
C ILE A 130 1.05 0.31 5.79
N LEU A 131 1.28 1.55 6.20
CA LEU A 131 1.77 1.90 7.55
C LEU A 131 3.13 1.25 7.88
N SER A 132 4.01 1.10 6.90
CA SER A 132 5.27 0.36 7.08
C SER A 132 6.50 1.20 6.77
N MET A 133 7.61 0.84 7.43
CA MET A 133 8.95 1.37 7.16
C MET A 133 9.92 0.21 6.95
N PHE A 134 10.74 0.31 5.91
CA PHE A 134 11.68 -0.73 5.50
C PHE A 134 13.10 -0.17 5.50
N ASP A 135 14.05 -0.93 6.05
CA ASP A 135 15.45 -0.75 5.71
C ASP A 135 15.78 -1.38 4.34
N ALA A 136 17.03 -1.27 3.91
CA ALA A 136 17.44 -1.80 2.62
C ALA A 136 17.23 -3.33 2.52
N ALA A 137 17.58 -4.09 3.57
CA ALA A 137 17.47 -5.55 3.52
C ALA A 137 16.01 -6.00 3.42
N GLN A 138 15.13 -5.38 4.22
CA GLN A 138 13.69 -5.65 4.18
C GLN A 138 13.07 -5.24 2.83
N TRP A 139 13.52 -4.13 2.24
CA TRP A 139 13.07 -3.70 0.92
C TRP A 139 13.42 -4.71 -0.16
N HIS A 140 14.67 -5.19 -0.18
CA HIS A 140 15.14 -6.18 -1.15
C HIS A 140 14.47 -7.55 -0.96
N GLU A 141 14.33 -8.02 0.28
CA GLU A 141 13.59 -9.25 0.59
C GLU A 141 12.17 -9.23 0.00
N ARG A 142 11.54 -8.05 -0.01
CA ARG A 142 10.17 -7.86 -0.49
C ARG A 142 10.05 -7.62 -2.00
N PHE A 143 11.02 -6.96 -2.65
CA PHE A 143 10.86 -6.46 -4.03
C PHE A 143 11.94 -6.88 -5.03
N ASP A 144 12.90 -7.72 -4.66
CA ASP A 144 13.92 -8.22 -5.60
C ASP A 144 13.34 -9.18 -6.64
N GLU A 145 12.29 -9.92 -6.29
CA GLU A 145 11.60 -10.77 -7.25
C GLU A 145 11.00 -9.96 -8.41
N ASP A 146 10.99 -10.56 -9.59
CA ASP A 146 10.45 -9.94 -10.81
C ASP A 146 9.01 -10.38 -11.10
N ALA A 147 8.22 -10.37 -10.04
CA ALA A 147 6.81 -10.75 -10.05
C ALA A 147 6.02 -9.79 -9.15
N PHE A 148 4.78 -9.51 -9.56
CA PHE A 148 3.85 -8.78 -8.71
C PHE A 148 3.24 -9.73 -7.68
N HIS A 149 3.39 -9.40 -6.40
CA HIS A 149 2.63 -10.02 -5.30
C HIS A 149 1.82 -8.96 -4.57
N THR A 150 0.50 -9.17 -4.48
CA THR A 150 -0.41 -8.20 -3.83
C THR A 150 -0.02 -7.94 -2.37
N ARG A 151 0.42 -8.98 -1.66
CA ARG A 151 0.84 -8.90 -0.26
C ARG A 151 2.01 -7.96 -0.03
N ASP A 152 2.81 -7.66 -1.05
CA ASP A 152 3.91 -6.71 -0.93
C ASP A 152 3.40 -5.26 -0.82
N HIS A 153 2.16 -5.00 -1.21
CA HIS A 153 1.59 -3.66 -1.31
C HIS A 153 0.33 -3.44 -0.46
N VAL A 154 -0.17 -4.48 0.20
CA VAL A 154 -1.39 -4.47 1.02
C VAL A 154 -1.09 -4.99 2.42
N LEU A 155 -1.54 -4.26 3.43
CA LEU A 155 -1.54 -4.70 4.83
C LEU A 155 -2.91 -5.27 5.16
N ILE A 156 -2.97 -6.45 5.78
CA ILE A 156 -4.18 -7.02 6.38
C ILE A 156 -4.02 -6.99 7.89
N MET A 157 -4.95 -6.34 8.57
CA MET A 157 -4.93 -6.14 10.02
C MET A 157 -6.12 -6.82 10.68
N CYS A 158 -5.89 -7.30 11.90
CA CYS A 158 -6.94 -7.76 12.81
C CYS A 158 -6.90 -6.89 14.07
N SER A 159 -8.05 -6.33 14.43
CA SER A 159 -8.23 -5.48 15.62
C SER A 159 -9.48 -5.91 16.38
N GLU A 160 -9.66 -5.39 17.60
CA GLU A 160 -10.93 -5.52 18.31
C GLU A 160 -12.02 -4.73 17.57
N ASP A 161 -13.22 -5.31 17.46
CA ASP A 161 -14.33 -4.61 16.83
C ASP A 161 -15.07 -3.71 17.82
N GLU A 162 -14.88 -2.40 17.70
CA GLU A 162 -15.51 -1.40 18.56
C GLU A 162 -17.04 -1.40 18.48
N HIS A 163 -17.63 -1.94 17.40
CA HIS A 163 -19.09 -2.05 17.25
C HIS A 163 -19.66 -3.35 17.81
N HIS A 164 -18.83 -4.38 18.00
CA HIS A 164 -19.25 -5.72 18.39
C HIS A 164 -18.33 -6.27 19.48
N ALA A 165 -18.69 -6.06 20.74
CA ALA A 165 -17.88 -6.47 21.89
C ALA A 165 -17.48 -7.96 21.84
N GLY A 166 -16.18 -8.23 22.00
CA GLY A 166 -15.63 -9.59 21.93
C GLY A 166 -15.52 -10.18 20.52
N ARG A 167 -15.78 -9.39 19.48
CA ARG A 167 -15.55 -9.75 18.08
C ARG A 167 -14.33 -9.03 17.52
N SER A 168 -13.90 -9.48 16.35
CA SER A 168 -12.74 -8.94 15.64
C SER A 168 -13.17 -8.18 14.39
N TRP A 169 -12.37 -7.19 14.04
CA TRP A 169 -12.44 -6.45 12.79
C TRP A 169 -11.21 -6.79 11.94
N VAL A 170 -11.45 -7.44 10.81
CA VAL A 170 -10.43 -7.76 9.81
C VAL A 170 -10.53 -6.76 8.67
N HIS A 171 -9.45 -6.10 8.33
CA HIS A 171 -9.46 -5.01 7.36
C HIS A 171 -8.15 -4.84 6.64
N THR A 172 -8.19 -4.20 5.47
CA THR A 172 -7.01 -3.95 4.65
C THR A 172 -6.64 -2.48 4.61
N ARG A 173 -5.38 -2.23 4.28
CA ARG A 173 -4.91 -0.95 3.76
C ARG A 173 -4.00 -1.15 2.56
N GLY A 174 -4.02 -0.20 1.63
CA GLY A 174 -3.11 -0.14 0.48
C GLY A 174 -3.76 -0.41 -0.87
N LEU A 175 -5.04 -0.79 -0.90
CA LEU A 175 -5.75 -1.06 -2.18
C LEU A 175 -5.95 0.20 -3.03
N ARG A 176 -5.82 1.40 -2.43
CA ARG A 176 -5.78 2.68 -3.15
C ARG A 176 -4.66 2.75 -4.19
N LYS A 177 -3.56 2.01 -4.04
CA LYS A 177 -2.49 1.90 -5.07
C LYS A 177 -2.98 1.28 -6.38
N PHE A 178 -4.12 0.59 -6.34
CA PHE A 178 -4.71 -0.11 -7.48
C PHE A 178 -5.99 0.54 -8.00
N ALA A 179 -6.32 1.75 -7.51
CA ALA A 179 -7.62 2.41 -7.75
C ALA A 179 -8.80 1.53 -7.29
N ARG A 180 -8.65 0.87 -6.13
CA ARG A 180 -9.66 -0.04 -5.59
C ARG A 180 -9.95 0.26 -4.13
N PRO A 181 -11.20 0.02 -3.67
CA PRO A 181 -11.54 0.16 -2.27
C PRO A 181 -10.79 -0.87 -1.40
N ASP A 182 -10.46 -0.46 -0.19
CA ASP A 182 -10.00 -1.38 0.86
C ASP A 182 -11.12 -2.34 1.29
N VAL A 183 -10.82 -3.32 2.16
CA VAL A 183 -11.80 -4.30 2.65
C VAL A 183 -11.96 -4.16 4.14
N SER A 184 -13.20 -4.26 4.63
CA SER A 184 -13.58 -4.16 6.04
C SER A 184 -14.58 -5.27 6.36
N ILE A 185 -14.21 -6.20 7.23
CA ILE A 185 -15.03 -7.33 7.67
C ILE A 185 -15.20 -7.23 9.18
N ARG A 186 -16.39 -6.82 9.61
CA ARG A 186 -16.74 -6.63 11.03
C ARG A 186 -17.51 -7.82 11.59
N ASN A 187 -17.72 -7.83 12.90
CA ASN A 187 -18.46 -8.86 13.66
C ASN A 187 -17.82 -10.26 13.60
N VAL A 188 -16.51 -10.37 13.33
CA VAL A 188 -15.84 -11.66 13.11
C VAL A 188 -15.66 -12.42 14.45
N PRO A 189 -16.17 -13.65 14.60
CA PRO A 189 -15.87 -14.51 15.75
C PRO A 189 -14.37 -14.83 15.84
N ALA A 190 -13.81 -14.94 17.06
CA ALA A 190 -12.41 -15.34 17.24
C ALA A 190 -12.01 -16.62 16.45
N PRO A 191 -12.83 -17.70 16.40
CA PRO A 191 -12.50 -18.88 15.60
C PRO A 191 -12.48 -18.64 14.07
N ALA A 192 -13.09 -17.56 13.59
CA ALA A 192 -13.25 -17.25 12.18
C ALA A 192 -12.25 -16.20 11.65
N VAL A 193 -11.41 -15.62 12.51
CA VAL A 193 -10.43 -14.57 12.13
C VAL A 193 -9.54 -15.02 10.98
N GLY A 194 -9.04 -16.26 10.99
CA GLY A 194 -8.22 -16.80 9.91
C GLY A 194 -8.97 -16.85 8.57
N VAL A 195 -10.22 -17.31 8.59
CA VAL A 195 -11.08 -17.38 7.39
C VAL A 195 -11.41 -15.99 6.86
N ALA A 196 -11.69 -15.02 7.75
CA ALA A 196 -11.90 -13.63 7.37
C ALA A 196 -10.63 -13.00 6.77
N GLY A 197 -9.45 -13.32 7.31
CA GLY A 197 -8.16 -12.91 6.75
C GLY A 197 -7.91 -13.45 5.34
N GLU A 198 -8.19 -14.74 5.12
CA GLU A 198 -8.12 -15.35 3.77
C GLU A 198 -9.13 -14.71 2.80
N LEU A 199 -10.33 -14.38 3.27
CA LEU A 199 -11.32 -13.69 2.46
C LEU A 199 -10.84 -12.29 2.06
N ALA A 200 -10.29 -11.53 2.99
CA ALA A 200 -9.71 -10.20 2.72
C ALA A 200 -8.56 -10.28 1.71
N GLU A 201 -7.68 -11.29 1.83
CA GLU A 201 -6.62 -11.54 0.86
C GLU A 201 -7.17 -11.82 -0.54
N ARG A 202 -8.17 -12.71 -0.66
CA ARG A 202 -8.78 -13.03 -1.97
C ARG A 202 -9.40 -11.80 -2.63
N PHE A 203 -10.03 -10.92 -1.84
CA PHE A 203 -10.51 -9.64 -2.34
C PHE A 203 -9.37 -8.75 -2.81
N ALA A 204 -8.30 -8.61 -2.02
CA ALA A 204 -7.14 -7.81 -2.39
C ALA A 204 -6.53 -8.30 -3.71
N ASP A 205 -6.31 -9.60 -3.86
CA ASP A 205 -5.76 -10.22 -5.08
C ASP A 205 -6.67 -10.00 -6.29
N PHE A 206 -7.97 -10.21 -6.13
CA PHE A 206 -8.94 -10.00 -7.20
C PHE A 206 -8.94 -8.53 -7.67
N GLN A 207 -8.92 -7.60 -6.72
CA GLN A 207 -8.93 -6.15 -7.00
C GLN A 207 -7.60 -5.66 -7.61
N ALA A 208 -6.46 -6.12 -7.10
CA ALA A 208 -5.15 -5.80 -7.66
C ALA A 208 -5.03 -6.26 -9.11
N ARG A 209 -5.56 -7.45 -9.44
CA ARG A 209 -5.64 -7.99 -10.82
C ARG A 209 -6.67 -7.29 -11.71
N GLY A 210 -7.32 -6.22 -11.23
CA GLY A 210 -8.22 -5.38 -12.01
C GLY A 210 -9.71 -5.65 -11.77
N GLY A 211 -10.05 -6.68 -10.99
CA GLY A 211 -11.42 -7.02 -10.65
C GLY A 211 -12.15 -5.88 -9.93
N ILE A 212 -13.46 -5.80 -10.17
CA ILE A 212 -14.36 -4.88 -9.46
C ILE A 212 -15.35 -5.74 -8.69
N VAL A 213 -15.44 -5.50 -7.38
CA VAL A 213 -16.44 -6.10 -6.50
C VAL A 213 -17.68 -5.21 -6.52
N GLU A 214 -18.80 -5.77 -6.96
CA GLU A 214 -20.01 -5.00 -7.22
C GLU A 214 -20.85 -4.82 -5.94
N GLU A 215 -21.34 -3.59 -5.74
CA GLU A 215 -22.32 -3.24 -4.69
C GLU A 215 -23.51 -4.20 -4.71
N GLY A 216 -23.96 -4.63 -3.54
CA GLY A 216 -25.14 -5.49 -3.39
C GLY A 216 -24.92 -6.95 -3.78
N ARG A 217 -23.69 -7.35 -4.12
CA ARG A 217 -23.38 -8.75 -4.42
C ARG A 217 -23.25 -9.57 -3.15
N ASP A 218 -23.89 -10.73 -3.12
CA ASP A 218 -23.74 -11.70 -2.03
C ASP A 218 -22.41 -12.45 -2.14
N ILE A 219 -21.79 -12.72 -0.98
CA ILE A 219 -20.55 -13.47 -0.89
C ILE A 219 -20.84 -14.96 -0.83
N GLU A 220 -20.49 -15.65 -1.91
CA GLU A 220 -20.59 -17.10 -2.04
C GLU A 220 -19.20 -17.69 -2.24
N VAL A 221 -18.50 -17.92 -1.15
CA VAL A 221 -17.14 -18.50 -1.15
C VAL A 221 -17.15 -19.78 -0.32
N SER A 222 -16.59 -20.86 -0.86
CA SER A 222 -16.50 -22.12 -0.11
C SER A 222 -15.69 -21.94 1.17
N GLY A 223 -16.21 -22.45 2.29
CA GLY A 223 -15.63 -22.28 3.63
C GLY A 223 -15.99 -20.96 4.33
N VAL A 224 -16.71 -20.06 3.66
CA VAL A 224 -17.19 -18.79 4.23
C VAL A 224 -18.70 -18.89 4.47
N PRO A 225 -19.21 -18.43 5.64
CA PRO A 225 -20.64 -18.37 5.89
C PRO A 225 -21.40 -17.54 4.84
N ARG A 226 -22.60 -17.97 4.48
CA ARG A 226 -23.51 -17.20 3.62
C ARG A 226 -24.15 -16.06 4.42
N GLY A 227 -24.64 -15.05 3.71
CA GLY A 227 -25.39 -13.93 4.31
C GLY A 227 -24.61 -12.63 4.43
N MET A 228 -23.41 -12.56 3.85
CA MET A 228 -22.69 -11.30 3.68
C MET A 228 -23.02 -10.70 2.31
N THR A 229 -23.29 -9.41 2.29
CA THR A 229 -23.56 -8.64 1.08
C THR A 229 -22.59 -7.46 1.01
N VAL A 230 -22.00 -7.23 -0.16
CA VAL A 230 -21.05 -6.14 -0.41
C VAL A 230 -21.74 -4.79 -0.28
N ARG A 231 -21.13 -3.90 0.52
CA ARG A 231 -21.43 -2.47 0.52
C ARG A 231 -20.15 -1.66 0.33
N VAL A 232 -20.10 -0.74 -0.61
CA VAL A 232 -18.97 0.14 -0.86
C VAL A 232 -19.25 1.49 -0.22
N VAL A 233 -18.52 1.77 0.84
CA VAL A 233 -18.70 2.93 1.72
C VAL A 233 -17.38 3.70 1.87
N GLY A 234 -17.40 4.75 2.71
CA GLY A 234 -16.24 5.61 2.96
C GLY A 234 -15.98 6.61 1.84
N ALA A 235 -14.87 7.34 1.99
CA ALA A 235 -14.40 8.37 1.07
C ALA A 235 -12.85 8.32 0.96
N PRO A 236 -12.23 8.95 -0.03
CA PRO A 236 -10.77 8.94 -0.17
C PRO A 236 -9.99 9.51 1.03
N ASP A 237 -10.64 10.26 1.91
CA ASP A 237 -10.10 10.86 3.14
C ASP A 237 -10.65 10.21 4.41
N ASP A 238 -11.26 9.03 4.29
CA ASP A 238 -11.72 8.23 5.42
C ASP A 238 -10.57 8.05 6.44
N PRO A 239 -10.76 8.37 7.73
CA PRO A 239 -9.67 8.37 8.70
C PRO A 239 -9.15 6.95 9.04
N GLU A 240 -9.96 5.91 8.86
CA GLU A 240 -9.57 4.53 9.13
C GLU A 240 -8.75 3.95 7.96
N PHE A 241 -9.18 4.26 6.73
CA PHE A 241 -8.64 3.62 5.52
C PHE A 241 -7.73 4.53 4.68
N ASN A 242 -7.93 5.85 4.75
CA ASN A 242 -7.46 6.82 3.76
C ASN A 242 -7.86 6.42 2.33
N ASN A 243 -9.06 5.83 2.21
CA ASN A 243 -9.62 5.25 1.00
C ASN A 243 -11.11 4.90 1.21
N ARG A 244 -11.84 4.67 0.12
CA ARG A 244 -13.13 3.95 0.20
C ARG A 244 -12.89 2.50 0.60
N HIS A 245 -13.91 1.81 1.10
CA HIS A 245 -13.80 0.41 1.45
C HIS A 245 -15.08 -0.40 1.17
N ILE A 246 -14.90 -1.69 0.92
CA ILE A 246 -15.94 -2.72 0.91
C ILE A 246 -16.22 -3.11 2.36
N ALA A 247 -17.41 -2.82 2.85
CA ALA A 247 -17.93 -3.23 4.15
C ALA A 247 -18.72 -4.52 4.04
N LEU A 248 -18.30 -5.52 4.83
CA LEU A 248 -18.95 -6.80 5.06
C LEU A 248 -19.20 -6.96 6.56
N ASP A 249 -20.33 -7.57 6.92
CA ASP A 249 -20.65 -7.92 8.30
C ASP A 249 -20.73 -9.43 8.41
N TRP A 250 -19.90 -10.02 9.26
CA TRP A 250 -19.89 -11.47 9.44
C TRP A 250 -21.23 -11.92 10.05
N PRO A 251 -21.90 -12.94 9.49
CA PRO A 251 -23.19 -13.36 10.00
C PRO A 251 -23.07 -13.94 11.42
N ALA A 252 -24.07 -13.65 12.26
CA ALA A 252 -24.13 -14.06 13.66
C ALA A 252 -24.15 -15.57 13.88
#